data_AF-G0RXK7-F1
#
_entry.id   AF-G0RXK7-F1
#
_cell.length_a   1.000
_cell.length_b   1.000
_cell.length_c   1.000
_cell.angle_alpha   90.00
_cell.angle_beta   90.00
_cell.angle_gamma   90.00
#
_symmetry.space_group_name_H-M   'P 1'
#
loop_
_entity.id
_entity.type
_entity.pdbx_description
1 polymer ?
#
loop_
_entity_poly.entity_id
_entity_poly.type
_entity_poly.pdbx_seq_one_letter_code
_entity_poly.pdbx_strand_id
1 'polypeptide(L)'
;MQKDSPLFSRLPPEVRSKIFAYTVAEYEDVNNPYPINDTWKPSYSAPRKICLELLATCRAVYLEAWFLPFKTIEQSIWLTRAHFRPILWAQAMQKLNKLLSIIERQLGQSRVEIGSLHVYATVEAVEKGMLLKVLQTPGLHPRQLVLTISHEDWPDWNWDAPLRFEAGWIKGIFGVISSSTQAFIIELEVVEQRKNQVDVIAKHIAEHWFFRRSDGNVLYADASAKCLQVSQWTGPSSWRNERWAVDSNGVKQVKYHTLTVAYELELSVKAKGGMVSEAAMKNSADPSYEHLSVRVEDTINSLD
;
A
#
# COMPACT_ATOMS: atom_id res chain seq x y z
N MET A 1 -26.41 34.95 -6.91
CA MET A 1 -25.71 34.08 -7.88
C MET A 1 -24.58 33.32 -7.18
N GLN A 2 -24.09 32.20 -7.71
CA GLN A 2 -22.97 31.44 -7.10
C GLN A 2 -21.71 32.30 -6.86
N LYS A 3 -21.50 33.33 -7.69
CA LYS A 3 -20.41 34.31 -7.54
C LYS A 3 -20.50 35.19 -6.29
N ASP A 4 -21.69 35.32 -5.70
CA ASP A 4 -21.91 36.15 -4.50
C ASP A 4 -21.64 35.34 -3.21
N SER A 5 -21.47 34.02 -3.32
CA SER A 5 -21.10 33.17 -2.18
C SER A 5 -19.73 33.60 -1.63
N PRO A 6 -19.58 33.76 -0.30
CA PRO A 6 -18.28 34.04 0.33
C PRO A 6 -17.18 33.05 -0.07
N LEU A 7 -17.58 31.80 -0.37
CA LEU A 7 -16.69 30.77 -0.88
C LEU A 7 -15.96 31.23 -2.15
N PHE A 8 -16.66 31.85 -3.11
CA PHE A 8 -16.09 32.29 -4.38
C PHE A 8 -15.69 33.78 -4.38
N SER A 9 -16.33 34.61 -3.57
CA SER A 9 -16.08 36.05 -3.53
C SER A 9 -14.96 36.47 -2.57
N ARG A 10 -14.65 35.66 -1.56
CA ARG A 10 -13.62 35.98 -0.55
C ARG A 10 -12.45 35.01 -0.52
N LEU A 11 -12.68 33.73 -0.79
CA LEU A 11 -11.60 32.73 -0.68
C LEU A 11 -10.87 32.57 -2.01
N PRO A 12 -9.53 32.58 -2.02
CA PRO A 12 -8.76 32.32 -3.22
C PRO A 12 -8.86 30.84 -3.64
N PRO A 13 -8.60 30.52 -4.92
CA PRO A 13 -8.73 29.15 -5.45
C PRO A 13 -7.97 28.09 -4.66
N GLU A 14 -6.79 28.41 -4.13
CA GLU A 14 -5.94 27.49 -3.37
C GLU A 14 -6.60 27.07 -2.05
N VAL A 15 -7.24 28.02 -1.37
CA VAL A 15 -7.97 27.76 -0.12
C VAL A 15 -9.24 26.96 -0.43
N ARG A 16 -9.96 27.31 -1.49
CA ARG A 16 -11.13 26.54 -1.94
C ARG A 16 -10.77 25.09 -2.26
N SER A 17 -9.69 24.87 -2.99
CA SER A 17 -9.19 23.52 -3.33
C SER A 17 -8.92 22.68 -2.08
N LYS A 18 -8.31 23.26 -1.04
CA LYS A 18 -8.14 22.57 0.26
C LYS A 18 -9.47 22.24 0.92
N ILE A 19 -10.40 23.20 0.99
CA ILE A 19 -11.74 22.97 1.56
C ILE A 19 -12.45 21.83 0.81
N PHE A 20 -12.41 21.85 -0.52
CA PHE A 20 -13.03 20.82 -1.34
C PHE A 20 -12.39 19.46 -1.11
N ALA A 21 -11.05 19.38 -1.07
CA ALA A 21 -10.32 18.15 -0.81
C ALA A 21 -10.68 17.55 0.56
N TYR A 22 -10.80 18.36 1.62
CA TYR A 22 -11.26 17.90 2.93
C TYR A 22 -12.72 17.47 2.94
N THR A 23 -13.58 18.16 2.18
CA THR A 23 -15.02 17.84 2.14
C THR A 23 -15.28 16.50 1.46
N VAL A 24 -14.49 16.18 0.43
CA VAL A 24 -14.59 14.92 -0.33
C VAL A 24 -13.54 13.89 0.08
N ALA A 25 -12.92 14.09 1.25
CA ALA A 25 -12.04 13.10 1.82
C ALA A 25 -12.84 11.85 2.23
N GLU A 26 -12.19 10.71 2.11
CA GLU A 26 -12.74 9.44 2.54
C GLU A 26 -12.68 9.30 4.07
N TYR A 27 -13.72 8.72 4.67
CA TYR A 27 -13.75 8.38 6.10
C TYR A 27 -14.45 7.03 6.33
N GLU A 28 -14.14 6.37 7.44
CA GLU A 28 -14.81 5.12 7.83
C GLU A 28 -16.20 5.40 8.40
N ASP A 29 -17.20 4.67 7.91
CA ASP A 29 -18.57 4.69 8.46
C ASP A 29 -18.67 3.83 9.73
N VAL A 30 -18.11 4.34 10.83
CA VAL A 30 -18.07 3.64 12.13
C VAL A 30 -19.45 3.24 12.67
N ASN A 31 -20.53 3.83 12.15
CA ASN A 31 -21.91 3.49 12.52
C ASN A 31 -22.42 2.22 11.81
N ASN A 32 -21.71 1.72 10.80
CA ASN A 32 -22.04 0.52 10.05
C ASN A 32 -20.79 -0.37 9.89
N PRO A 33 -20.20 -0.88 10.99
CA PRO A 33 -19.00 -1.69 10.91
C PRO A 33 -19.24 -2.98 10.14
N TYR A 34 -18.21 -3.47 9.45
CA TYR A 34 -18.28 -4.80 8.87
C TYR A 34 -18.46 -5.84 9.97
N PRO A 35 -19.21 -6.93 9.71
CA PRO A 35 -19.26 -8.05 10.63
C PRO A 35 -17.85 -8.57 10.88
N ILE A 36 -17.49 -8.84 12.13
CA ILE A 36 -16.23 -9.51 12.47
C ILE A 36 -16.33 -10.94 11.93
N ASN A 37 -15.79 -11.13 10.74
CA ASN A 37 -15.74 -12.37 9.98
C ASN A 37 -14.38 -12.48 9.29
N ASP A 38 -14.17 -13.54 8.52
CA ASP A 38 -12.94 -13.84 7.78
C ASP A 38 -12.35 -12.62 7.02
N THR A 39 -13.18 -11.67 6.55
CA THR A 39 -12.76 -10.49 5.77
C THR A 39 -12.51 -9.21 6.58
N TRP A 40 -12.78 -9.23 7.88
CA TRP A 40 -12.63 -8.06 8.76
C TRP A 40 -11.17 -7.82 9.13
N LYS A 41 -10.71 -6.57 9.00
CA LYS A 41 -9.38 -6.11 9.45
C LYS A 41 -9.50 -4.80 10.22
N PRO A 42 -8.62 -4.49 11.18
CA PRO A 42 -8.69 -3.25 11.95
C PRO A 42 -8.54 -1.99 11.09
N SER A 43 -7.68 -2.06 10.06
CA SER A 43 -7.46 -0.96 9.10
C SER A 43 -8.58 -0.83 8.07
N TYR A 44 -9.54 -1.75 8.06
CA TYR A 44 -10.70 -1.78 7.18
C TYR A 44 -11.92 -2.29 7.94
N SER A 45 -12.24 -1.61 9.05
CA SER A 45 -13.21 -2.08 10.04
C SER A 45 -14.66 -1.76 9.65
N ALA A 46 -14.85 -0.79 8.77
CA ALA A 46 -16.14 -0.33 8.28
C ALA A 46 -16.07 0.11 6.80
N PRO A 47 -17.21 0.16 6.08
CA PRO A 47 -17.27 0.74 4.74
C PRO A 47 -16.76 2.17 4.76
N ARG A 48 -15.95 2.50 3.76
CA ARG A 48 -15.49 3.86 3.57
C ARG A 48 -16.48 4.68 2.75
N LYS A 49 -16.75 5.90 3.20
CA LYS A 49 -17.71 6.83 2.61
C LYS A 49 -17.02 8.10 2.15
N ILE A 50 -17.59 8.70 1.12
CA ILE A 50 -17.26 10.05 0.65
C ILE A 50 -18.56 10.86 0.57
N CYS A 51 -18.52 12.08 1.10
CA CYS A 51 -19.62 13.02 0.99
C CYS A 51 -19.54 13.78 -0.35
N LEU A 52 -20.41 13.44 -1.30
CA LEU A 52 -20.45 14.05 -2.64
C LEU A 52 -21.53 15.15 -2.76
N GLU A 53 -22.26 15.44 -1.69
CA GLU A 53 -23.38 16.39 -1.65
C GLU A 53 -22.94 17.79 -2.07
N LEU A 54 -21.74 18.22 -1.68
CA LEU A 54 -21.19 19.51 -2.09
C LEU A 54 -20.98 19.60 -3.62
N LEU A 55 -20.50 18.51 -4.23
CA LEU A 55 -20.31 18.44 -5.69
C LEU A 55 -21.65 18.39 -6.42
N ALA A 56 -22.64 17.72 -5.86
CA ALA A 56 -23.98 17.60 -6.44
C ALA A 56 -24.79 18.90 -6.38
N THR A 57 -24.55 19.76 -5.38
CA THR A 57 -25.36 20.97 -5.13
C THR A 57 -24.88 22.21 -5.88
N CYS A 58 -23.58 22.33 -6.18
CA CYS A 58 -23.02 23.56 -6.76
C CYS A 58 -22.18 23.29 -8.02
N ARG A 59 -22.69 23.74 -9.18
CA ARG A 59 -21.98 23.65 -10.47
C ARG A 59 -20.57 24.27 -10.44
N ALA A 60 -20.40 25.44 -9.81
CA ALA A 60 -19.07 26.05 -9.70
C ALA A 60 -18.09 25.19 -8.90
N VAL A 61 -18.55 24.57 -7.80
CA VAL A 61 -17.71 23.64 -7.03
C VAL A 61 -17.42 22.39 -7.87
N TYR A 62 -18.43 21.81 -8.53
CA TYR A 62 -18.23 20.66 -9.42
C TYR A 62 -17.14 20.92 -10.47
N LEU A 63 -17.18 22.07 -11.14
CA LEU A 63 -16.19 22.41 -12.17
C LEU A 63 -14.76 22.54 -11.60
N GLU A 64 -14.61 23.03 -10.37
CA GLU A 64 -13.30 23.14 -9.71
C GLU A 64 -12.81 21.82 -9.07
N ALA A 65 -13.72 20.90 -8.71
CA ALA A 65 -13.42 19.83 -7.75
C ALA A 65 -13.90 18.42 -8.11
N TRP A 66 -14.56 18.19 -9.24
CA TRP A 66 -15.14 16.88 -9.60
C TRP A 66 -14.14 15.71 -9.55
N PHE A 67 -12.85 15.99 -9.79
CA PHE A 67 -11.77 15.00 -9.80
C PHE A 67 -11.15 14.76 -8.41
N LEU A 68 -11.40 15.64 -7.44
CA LEU A 68 -10.79 15.55 -6.12
C LEU A 68 -11.11 14.24 -5.39
N PRO A 69 -12.35 13.70 -5.40
CA PRO A 69 -12.62 12.42 -4.76
C PRO A 69 -11.64 11.33 -5.22
N PHE A 70 -11.39 11.22 -6.52
CA PHE A 70 -10.43 10.24 -7.05
C PHE A 70 -9.00 10.49 -6.56
N LYS A 71 -8.57 11.75 -6.43
CA LYS A 71 -7.21 12.09 -5.96
C LYS A 71 -7.03 11.92 -4.45
N THR A 72 -8.09 12.09 -3.66
CA THR A 72 -8.04 12.07 -2.19
C THR A 72 -8.29 10.69 -1.59
N ILE A 73 -9.12 9.87 -2.24
CA ILE A 73 -9.42 8.50 -1.82
C ILE A 73 -8.19 7.61 -2.01
N GLU A 74 -7.99 6.68 -1.09
CA GLU A 74 -7.04 5.59 -1.26
C GLU A 74 -7.50 4.67 -2.40
N GLN A 75 -6.69 4.57 -3.46
CA GLN A 75 -6.98 3.67 -4.57
C GLN A 75 -6.53 2.25 -4.19
N SER A 76 -7.47 1.35 -3.92
CA SER A 76 -7.14 -0.04 -3.55
C SER A 76 -7.18 -0.99 -4.75
N ILE A 77 -6.15 -1.84 -4.89
CA ILE A 77 -6.05 -2.89 -5.90
C ILE A 77 -5.76 -4.22 -5.20
N TRP A 78 -6.49 -5.27 -5.60
CA TRP A 78 -6.34 -6.60 -5.02
C TRP A 78 -5.71 -7.56 -6.04
N LEU A 79 -4.50 -8.00 -5.72
CA LEU A 79 -3.69 -9.02 -6.39
C LEU A 79 -3.56 -10.27 -5.52
N THR A 80 -4.52 -10.54 -4.64
CA THR A 80 -4.50 -11.66 -3.70
C THR A 80 -4.94 -12.95 -4.36
N ARG A 81 -4.89 -14.08 -3.61
CA ARG A 81 -5.13 -15.47 -4.07
C ARG A 81 -6.49 -15.72 -4.74
N ALA A 82 -7.35 -14.71 -4.80
CA ALA A 82 -8.28 -14.50 -5.91
C ALA A 82 -7.60 -14.29 -7.29
N HIS A 83 -6.36 -14.77 -7.50
CA HIS A 83 -5.61 -14.94 -8.76
C HIS A 83 -6.39 -15.60 -9.91
N PHE A 84 -7.64 -16.02 -9.69
CA PHE A 84 -8.57 -16.58 -10.66
C PHE A 84 -9.89 -15.82 -10.80
N ARG A 85 -9.97 -14.53 -10.45
CA ARG A 85 -11.01 -13.65 -10.99
C ARG A 85 -10.42 -12.57 -11.91
N PRO A 86 -9.90 -12.95 -13.10
CA PRO A 86 -9.47 -12.02 -14.15
C PRO A 86 -10.45 -10.88 -14.38
N ILE A 87 -11.75 -11.15 -14.21
CA ILE A 87 -12.84 -10.20 -14.36
C ILE A 87 -12.74 -9.05 -13.36
N LEU A 88 -12.50 -9.31 -12.06
CA LEU A 88 -12.46 -8.26 -11.04
C LEU A 88 -11.23 -7.37 -11.20
N TRP A 89 -10.06 -7.97 -11.47
CA TRP A 89 -8.85 -7.22 -11.79
C TRP A 89 -9.03 -6.39 -13.06
N ALA A 90 -9.52 -6.99 -14.15
CA ALA A 90 -9.74 -6.28 -15.40
C ALA A 90 -10.74 -5.12 -15.22
N GLN A 91 -11.82 -5.32 -14.46
CA GLN A 91 -12.78 -4.26 -14.15
C GLN A 91 -12.15 -3.13 -13.32
N ALA A 92 -11.37 -3.46 -12.28
CA ALA A 92 -10.68 -2.47 -11.46
C ALA A 92 -9.70 -1.65 -12.31
N MET A 93 -8.87 -2.31 -13.13
CA MET A 93 -7.92 -1.65 -14.03
C MET A 93 -8.63 -0.84 -15.12
N GLN A 94 -9.73 -1.34 -15.69
CA GLN A 94 -10.53 -0.58 -16.67
C GLN A 94 -11.12 0.68 -16.05
N LYS A 95 -11.66 0.60 -14.83
CA LYS A 95 -12.19 1.76 -14.10
C LYS A 95 -11.09 2.78 -13.82
N LEU A 96 -9.92 2.32 -13.34
CA LEU A 96 -8.76 3.15 -13.08
C LEU A 96 -8.28 3.87 -14.35
N ASN A 97 -8.02 3.12 -15.43
CA ASN A 97 -7.59 3.66 -16.74
C ASN A 97 -8.60 4.67 -17.30
N LYS A 98 -9.90 4.37 -17.18
CA LYS A 98 -10.96 5.29 -17.63
C LYS A 98 -10.94 6.58 -16.84
N LEU A 99 -10.80 6.54 -15.52
CA LEU A 99 -10.77 7.75 -14.69
C LEU A 99 -9.51 8.58 -14.94
N LEU A 100 -8.34 7.93 -15.01
CA LEU A 100 -7.08 8.60 -15.32
C LEU A 100 -7.14 9.31 -16.68
N SER A 101 -7.63 8.63 -17.73
CA SER A 101 -7.75 9.23 -19.06
C SER A 101 -8.76 10.39 -19.14
N ILE A 102 -9.84 10.35 -18.35
CA ILE A 102 -10.79 11.48 -18.25
C ILE A 102 -10.12 12.67 -17.56
N ILE A 103 -9.43 12.43 -16.45
CA ILE A 103 -8.73 13.48 -15.69
C ILE A 103 -7.63 14.10 -16.54
N GLU A 104 -6.79 13.29 -17.19
CA GLU A 104 -5.75 13.75 -18.09
C GLU A 104 -6.30 14.66 -19.18
N ARG A 105 -7.36 14.23 -19.87
CA ARG A 105 -7.97 14.99 -20.96
C ARG A 105 -8.60 16.30 -20.49
N GLN A 106 -9.28 16.29 -19.33
CA GLN A 106 -10.03 17.46 -18.86
C GLN A 106 -9.15 18.47 -18.12
N LEU A 107 -8.11 18.02 -17.43
CA LEU A 107 -7.19 18.90 -16.71
C LEU A 107 -5.92 19.25 -17.51
N GLY A 108 -5.68 18.59 -18.65
CA GLY A 108 -4.46 18.76 -19.43
C GLY A 108 -3.21 18.25 -18.71
N GLN A 109 -3.37 17.31 -17.78
CA GLN A 109 -2.30 16.78 -16.93
C GLN A 109 -1.97 15.34 -17.34
N SER A 110 -0.82 15.13 -17.97
CA SER A 110 -0.31 13.78 -18.29
C SER A 110 0.06 12.96 -17.05
N ARG A 111 0.14 13.61 -15.88
CA ARG A 111 0.45 12.98 -14.59
C ARG A 111 -0.67 13.25 -13.60
N VAL A 112 -1.44 12.22 -13.24
CA VAL A 112 -2.50 12.31 -12.24
C VAL A 112 -1.93 11.88 -10.89
N GLU A 113 -1.55 12.88 -10.09
CA GLU A 113 -1.09 12.62 -8.72
C GLU A 113 -2.23 12.18 -7.81
N ILE A 114 -2.16 10.99 -7.22
CA ILE A 114 -3.12 10.51 -6.22
C ILE A 114 -2.48 10.44 -4.83
N GLY A 115 -3.29 10.54 -3.78
CA GLY A 115 -2.82 10.48 -2.39
C GLY A 115 -2.15 9.16 -2.06
N SER A 116 -2.89 8.06 -2.17
CA SER A 116 -2.41 6.71 -1.83
C SER A 116 -2.87 5.67 -2.85
N LEU A 117 -1.97 4.76 -3.22
CA LEU A 117 -2.25 3.52 -3.93
C LEU A 117 -1.95 2.36 -3.00
N HIS A 118 -2.96 1.60 -2.64
CA HIS A 118 -2.85 0.46 -1.75
C HIS A 118 -3.04 -0.84 -2.53
N VAL A 119 -2.01 -1.68 -2.57
CA VAL A 119 -2.01 -2.96 -3.27
C VAL A 119 -1.99 -4.09 -2.25
N TYR A 120 -3.09 -4.84 -2.14
CA TYR A 120 -3.12 -6.10 -1.40
C TYR A 120 -2.67 -7.21 -2.33
N ALA A 121 -1.71 -8.03 -1.95
CA ALA A 121 -1.17 -9.04 -2.85
C ALA A 121 -0.72 -10.30 -2.13
N THR A 122 -0.78 -11.44 -2.82
CA THR A 122 0.06 -12.58 -2.42
C THR A 122 1.51 -12.29 -2.75
N VAL A 123 2.44 -12.89 -2.01
CA VAL A 123 3.86 -12.92 -2.37
C VAL A 123 4.08 -13.38 -3.83
N GLU A 124 3.41 -14.45 -4.25
CA GLU A 124 3.53 -15.01 -5.61
C GLU A 124 3.15 -13.99 -6.71
N ALA A 125 2.11 -13.18 -6.49
CA ALA A 125 1.69 -12.13 -7.41
C ALA A 125 2.78 -11.10 -7.65
N VAL A 126 3.41 -10.66 -6.57
CA VAL A 126 4.45 -9.65 -6.56
C VAL A 126 5.68 -10.21 -7.26
N GLU A 127 6.08 -11.43 -6.90
CA GLU A 127 7.20 -12.17 -7.51
C GLU A 127 6.99 -12.42 -9.02
N LYS A 128 5.74 -12.59 -9.47
CA LYS A 128 5.35 -12.71 -10.89
C LYS A 128 5.19 -11.37 -11.62
N GLY A 129 5.51 -10.24 -10.97
CA GLY A 129 5.49 -8.92 -11.59
C GLY A 129 4.09 -8.31 -11.75
N MET A 130 3.09 -8.75 -10.98
CA MET A 130 1.75 -8.12 -11.04
C MET A 130 1.76 -6.69 -10.50
N LEU A 131 2.58 -6.39 -9.49
CA LEU A 131 2.77 -5.03 -8.99
C LEU A 131 3.37 -4.12 -10.09
N LEU A 132 4.31 -4.62 -10.88
CA LEU A 132 4.86 -3.90 -12.04
C LEU A 132 3.76 -3.50 -13.02
N LYS A 133 2.87 -4.44 -13.38
CA LYS A 133 1.75 -4.15 -14.29
C LYS A 133 0.82 -3.05 -13.76
N VAL A 134 0.60 -3.01 -12.44
CA VAL A 134 -0.17 -1.95 -11.80
C VAL A 134 0.55 -0.60 -11.90
N LEU A 135 1.83 -0.56 -11.54
CA LEU A 135 2.62 0.68 -11.56
C LEU A 135 2.89 1.22 -12.97
N GLN A 136 2.83 0.38 -14.00
CA GLN A 136 2.90 0.77 -15.41
C GLN A 136 1.62 1.43 -15.95
N THR A 137 0.58 1.56 -15.12
CA THR A 137 -0.67 2.22 -15.52
C THR A 137 -0.40 3.67 -15.98
N PRO A 138 -0.71 4.03 -17.24
CA PRO A 138 -0.43 5.37 -17.75
C PRO A 138 -1.11 6.46 -16.92
N GLY A 139 -0.34 7.51 -16.60
CA GLY A 139 -0.82 8.66 -15.84
C GLY A 139 -1.03 8.42 -14.34
N LEU A 140 -0.77 7.21 -13.82
CA LEU A 140 -0.86 6.89 -12.39
C LEU A 140 0.39 7.37 -11.64
N HIS A 141 0.23 8.33 -10.74
CA HIS A 141 1.33 8.90 -9.96
C HIS A 141 0.99 8.97 -8.46
N PRO A 142 1.14 7.88 -7.69
CA PRO A 142 0.81 7.89 -6.27
C PRO A 142 1.89 8.61 -5.45
N ARG A 143 1.48 9.39 -4.45
CA ARG A 143 2.38 9.95 -3.44
C ARG A 143 2.77 8.94 -2.38
N GLN A 144 1.87 8.03 -2.05
CA GLN A 144 2.11 6.91 -1.16
C GLN A 144 1.77 5.60 -1.89
N LEU A 145 2.70 4.66 -1.86
CA LEU A 145 2.47 3.29 -2.32
C LEU A 145 2.43 2.40 -1.08
N VAL A 146 1.41 1.58 -0.92
CA VAL A 146 1.30 0.59 0.16
C VAL A 146 1.18 -0.79 -0.48
N LEU A 147 2.00 -1.74 -0.05
CA LEU A 147 1.92 -3.15 -0.41
C LEU A 147 1.65 -3.96 0.85
N THR A 148 0.53 -4.66 0.89
CA THR A 148 0.15 -5.47 2.05
C THR A 148 0.11 -6.95 1.68
N ILE A 149 0.89 -7.73 2.41
CA ILE A 149 0.90 -9.19 2.38
C ILE A 149 0.21 -9.68 3.65
N SER A 150 -1.04 -10.10 3.51
CA SER A 150 -1.84 -10.68 4.60
C SER A 150 -1.33 -12.06 5.02
N HIS A 151 -1.80 -12.60 6.14
CA HIS A 151 -1.43 -13.95 6.58
C HIS A 151 -1.71 -15.03 5.50
N GLU A 152 -2.87 -14.98 4.87
CA GLU A 152 -3.36 -15.89 3.83
C GLU A 152 -2.69 -15.70 2.46
N ASP A 153 -1.89 -14.64 2.34
CA ASP A 153 -1.24 -14.20 1.10
C ASP A 153 0.23 -14.68 1.02
N TRP A 154 0.73 -15.30 2.09
CA TRP A 154 2.02 -15.99 2.09
C TRP A 154 1.96 -17.33 1.34
N PRO A 155 3.06 -17.76 0.69
CA PRO A 155 3.17 -19.10 0.11
C PRO A 155 2.99 -20.16 1.21
N ASP A 156 2.22 -21.21 0.91
CA ASP A 156 2.03 -22.35 1.80
C ASP A 156 1.63 -21.99 3.24
N TRP A 157 0.90 -20.88 3.41
CA TRP A 157 0.46 -20.37 4.72
C TRP A 157 -0.30 -21.40 5.55
N ASN A 158 -0.98 -22.35 4.90
CA ASN A 158 -1.78 -23.41 5.50
C ASN A 158 -0.97 -24.67 5.86
N TRP A 159 0.32 -24.74 5.52
CA TRP A 159 1.20 -25.88 5.81
C TRP A 159 2.30 -25.55 6.83
N ASP A 160 2.25 -24.36 7.44
CA ASP A 160 3.28 -23.84 8.35
C ASP A 160 4.71 -23.85 7.76
N ALA A 161 4.81 -23.85 6.42
CA ALA A 161 6.09 -23.81 5.72
C ALA A 161 6.82 -22.49 6.00
N PRO A 162 8.15 -22.49 6.20
CA PRO A 162 8.89 -21.26 6.51
C PRO A 162 8.65 -20.11 5.53
N LEU A 163 8.54 -18.89 6.09
CA LEU A 163 8.28 -17.72 5.26
C LEU A 163 9.46 -17.40 4.34
N ARG A 164 9.13 -16.91 3.15
CA ARG A 164 10.07 -16.38 2.18
C ARG A 164 9.48 -15.21 1.42
N PHE A 165 10.35 -14.34 0.94
CA PHE A 165 10.00 -13.27 0.02
C PHE A 165 11.16 -13.06 -0.96
N GLU A 166 10.94 -13.43 -2.22
CA GLU A 166 11.93 -13.26 -3.28
C GLU A 166 12.04 -11.80 -3.69
N ALA A 167 13.24 -11.36 -4.06
CA ALA A 167 13.52 -9.96 -4.35
C ALA A 167 13.62 -9.63 -5.86
N GLY A 168 13.53 -10.64 -6.74
CA GLY A 168 13.72 -10.47 -8.18
C GLY A 168 12.75 -9.48 -8.85
N TRP A 169 11.57 -9.26 -8.26
CA TRP A 169 10.57 -8.30 -8.76
C TRP A 169 10.98 -6.83 -8.57
N ILE A 170 11.87 -6.54 -7.60
CA ILE A 170 12.24 -5.18 -7.22
C ILE A 170 12.90 -4.44 -8.38
N LYS A 171 13.83 -5.11 -9.08
CA LYS A 171 14.48 -4.58 -10.28
C LYS A 171 13.47 -4.29 -11.39
N GLY A 172 12.42 -5.10 -11.50
CA GLY A 172 11.36 -4.91 -12.48
C GLY A 172 10.56 -3.62 -12.26
N ILE A 173 10.40 -3.18 -11.02
CA ILE A 173 9.68 -1.94 -10.69
C ILE A 173 10.57 -0.69 -10.62
N PHE A 174 11.88 -0.83 -10.89
CA PHE A 174 12.76 0.31 -10.99
C PHE A 174 12.36 1.19 -12.18
N GLY A 175 12.33 2.50 -11.94
CA GLY A 175 11.99 3.47 -12.96
C GLY A 175 10.49 3.64 -13.23
N VAL A 176 9.62 2.74 -12.75
CA VAL A 176 8.14 2.90 -12.85
C VAL A 176 7.53 3.47 -11.57
N ILE A 177 8.21 3.38 -10.42
CA ILE A 177 7.79 4.11 -9.21
C ILE A 177 7.85 5.60 -9.52
N SER A 178 6.72 6.29 -9.41
CA SER A 178 6.63 7.71 -9.78
C SER A 178 7.57 8.59 -8.97
N SER A 179 8.12 9.64 -9.60
CA SER A 179 8.76 10.77 -8.92
C SER A 179 7.86 11.57 -7.96
N SER A 180 6.57 11.28 -7.87
CA SER A 180 5.69 11.84 -6.83
C SER A 180 5.68 10.99 -5.56
N THR A 181 6.15 9.75 -5.62
CA THR A 181 6.14 8.79 -4.51
C THR A 181 7.09 9.23 -3.41
N GLN A 182 6.54 9.64 -2.27
CA GLN A 182 7.26 10.07 -1.07
C GLN A 182 7.56 8.89 -0.15
N ALA A 183 6.68 7.90 -0.12
CA ALA A 183 6.83 6.69 0.69
C ALA A 183 6.36 5.45 -0.08
N PHE A 184 7.13 4.37 0.01
CA PHE A 184 6.68 3.02 -0.30
C PHE A 184 6.63 2.22 1.00
N ILE A 185 5.46 1.76 1.39
CA ILE A 185 5.21 1.04 2.63
C ILE A 185 4.93 -0.42 2.31
N ILE A 186 5.61 -1.33 3.01
CA ILE A 186 5.34 -2.76 2.95
C ILE A 186 4.80 -3.20 4.31
N GLU A 187 3.57 -3.73 4.31
CA GLU A 187 2.91 -4.30 5.48
C GLU A 187 2.94 -5.82 5.39
N LEU A 188 3.48 -6.46 6.42
CA LEU A 188 3.65 -7.90 6.51
C LEU A 188 2.84 -8.41 7.70
N GLU A 189 1.75 -9.11 7.44
CA GLU A 189 0.85 -9.64 8.45
C GLU A 189 0.99 -11.16 8.56
N VAL A 190 1.10 -11.65 9.79
CA VAL A 190 1.09 -13.08 10.13
C VAL A 190 0.34 -13.30 11.42
N VAL A 191 0.08 -14.56 11.74
CA VAL A 191 -0.40 -14.97 13.05
C VAL A 191 0.73 -14.86 14.09
N GLU A 192 0.40 -14.54 15.34
CA GLU A 192 1.37 -14.28 16.42
C GLU A 192 2.39 -15.41 16.59
N GLN A 193 2.00 -16.66 16.37
CA GLN A 193 2.89 -17.83 16.48
C GLN A 193 4.04 -17.79 15.47
N ARG A 194 3.88 -17.07 14.36
CA ARG A 194 4.87 -16.94 13.29
C ARG A 194 5.60 -15.60 13.31
N LYS A 195 5.42 -14.78 14.36
CA LYS A 195 6.01 -13.43 14.44
C LYS A 195 7.53 -13.40 14.24
N ASN A 196 8.25 -14.37 14.81
CA ASN A 196 9.71 -14.42 14.70
C ASN A 196 10.16 -14.56 13.23
N GLN A 197 9.39 -15.28 12.41
CA GLN A 197 9.69 -15.46 10.99
C GLN A 197 9.49 -14.13 10.22
N VAL A 198 8.42 -13.39 10.52
CA VAL A 198 8.17 -12.09 9.85
C VAL A 198 9.12 -11.01 10.36
N ASP A 199 9.53 -11.05 11.63
CA ASP A 199 10.55 -10.14 12.19
C ASP A 199 11.89 -10.30 11.45
N VAL A 200 12.30 -11.54 11.14
CA VAL A 200 13.49 -11.83 10.31
C VAL A 200 13.34 -11.24 8.92
N ILE A 201 12.20 -11.45 8.25
CA ILE A 201 11.94 -10.88 6.92
C ILE A 201 11.97 -9.35 6.96
N ALA A 202 11.26 -8.74 7.89
CA ALA A 202 11.14 -7.29 7.99
C ALA A 202 12.50 -6.62 8.24
N LYS A 203 13.33 -7.21 9.12
CA LYS A 203 14.70 -6.77 9.33
C LYS A 203 15.54 -6.88 8.06
N HIS A 204 15.51 -8.04 7.40
CA HIS A 204 16.27 -8.26 6.15
C HIS A 204 15.90 -7.24 5.08
N ILE A 205 14.61 -7.05 4.81
CA ILE A 205 14.18 -6.12 3.75
C ILE A 205 14.49 -4.66 4.14
N ALA A 206 14.46 -4.30 5.42
CA ALA A 206 14.85 -2.95 5.85
C ALA A 206 16.35 -2.71 5.67
N GLU A 207 17.19 -3.72 5.91
CA GLU A 207 18.66 -3.61 5.84
C GLU A 207 19.21 -3.74 4.40
N HIS A 208 18.52 -4.48 3.53
CA HIS A 208 19.05 -4.85 2.22
C HIS A 208 18.25 -4.33 1.03
N TRP A 209 16.96 -4.01 1.18
CA TRP A 209 16.16 -3.53 0.05
C TRP A 209 16.16 -2.01 -0.06
N PHE A 210 15.99 -1.55 -1.29
CA PHE A 210 15.86 -0.13 -1.65
C PHE A 210 15.10 -0.04 -2.96
N PHE A 211 14.44 1.09 -3.20
CA PHE A 211 13.57 1.27 -4.36
C PHE A 211 13.94 2.53 -5.16
N ARG A 212 14.21 2.37 -6.46
CA ARG A 212 14.53 3.49 -7.35
C ARG A 212 13.28 4.06 -8.01
N ARG A 213 13.06 5.35 -7.83
CA ARG A 213 12.03 6.13 -8.51
C ARG A 213 12.40 6.42 -9.96
N SER A 214 11.42 6.85 -10.74
CA SER A 214 11.55 7.24 -12.16
C SER A 214 12.51 8.41 -12.39
N ASP A 215 12.77 9.22 -11.37
CA ASP A 215 13.70 10.35 -11.40
C ASP A 215 15.10 10.00 -10.87
N GLY A 216 15.38 8.72 -10.59
CA GLY A 216 16.66 8.23 -10.09
C GLY A 216 16.85 8.36 -8.58
N ASN A 217 15.96 9.07 -7.88
CA ASN A 217 15.99 9.11 -6.42
C ASN A 217 15.68 7.73 -5.81
N VAL A 218 16.33 7.42 -4.69
CA VAL A 218 16.23 6.13 -4.03
C VAL A 218 15.48 6.27 -2.71
N LEU A 219 14.54 5.35 -2.48
CA LEU A 219 13.82 5.19 -1.23
C LEU A 219 14.49 4.08 -0.41
N TYR A 220 14.74 4.36 0.86
CA TYR A 220 15.38 3.48 1.83
C TYR A 220 14.49 3.31 3.06
N ALA A 221 14.56 2.15 3.69
CA ALA A 221 13.98 1.98 5.00
C ALA A 221 14.87 2.61 6.08
N ASP A 222 14.27 2.92 7.23
CA ASP A 222 15.03 3.02 8.47
C ASP A 222 15.59 1.62 8.78
N ALA A 223 16.88 1.49 9.06
CA ALA A 223 17.53 0.25 9.48
C ALA A 223 17.77 0.24 11.00
N SER A 224 17.35 1.28 11.72
CA SER A 224 17.42 1.31 13.17
C SER A 224 16.39 0.37 13.81
N ALA A 225 16.58 0.01 15.07
CA ALA A 225 15.60 -0.77 15.84
C ALA A 225 14.22 -0.09 15.99
N LYS A 226 14.08 1.18 15.57
CA LYS A 226 12.81 1.93 15.55
C LYS A 226 12.07 1.84 14.21
N CYS A 227 12.64 1.17 13.21
CA CYS A 227 12.06 1.05 11.88
C CYS A 227 10.70 0.37 11.87
N LEU A 228 10.56 -0.69 12.66
CA LEU A 228 9.43 -1.58 12.58
C LEU A 228 8.28 -1.04 13.40
N GLN A 229 7.24 -0.52 12.73
CA GLN A 229 5.97 -0.29 13.40
C GLN A 229 5.26 -1.63 13.55
N VAL A 230 5.13 -2.06 14.80
CA VAL A 230 4.42 -3.28 15.16
C VAL A 230 2.98 -2.90 15.50
N SER A 231 2.02 -3.54 14.84
CA SER A 231 0.62 -3.53 15.27
C SER A 231 0.14 -4.95 15.53
N GLN A 232 -0.77 -5.09 16.49
CA GLN A 232 -1.34 -6.37 16.86
C GLN A 232 -2.86 -6.25 16.93
N TRP A 233 -3.54 -7.28 16.46
CA TRP A 233 -4.99 -7.32 16.49
C TRP A 233 -5.51 -8.75 16.63
N THR A 234 -6.77 -8.90 17.03
CA THR A 234 -7.41 -10.21 17.19
C THR A 234 -8.50 -10.35 16.15
N GLY A 235 -8.45 -11.43 15.38
CA GLY A 235 -9.35 -11.69 14.27
C GLY A 235 -9.83 -13.13 14.21
N PRO A 236 -10.63 -13.49 13.20
CA PRO A 236 -11.13 -14.84 12.98
C PRO A 236 -9.97 -15.83 12.81
N SER A 237 -10.16 -17.12 13.11
CA SER A 237 -9.15 -18.19 12.92
C SER A 237 -9.30 -19.02 11.66
N SER A 238 -10.08 -18.49 10.72
CA SER A 238 -10.36 -19.16 9.45
C SER A 238 -10.45 -18.16 8.31
N TRP A 239 -10.24 -18.66 7.11
CA TRP A 239 -10.60 -17.99 5.87
C TRP A 239 -11.33 -18.97 4.96
N ARG A 240 -12.58 -18.67 4.58
CA ARG A 240 -13.40 -19.51 3.66
C ARG A 240 -13.54 -20.97 4.11
N ASN A 241 -13.75 -21.19 5.41
CA ASN A 241 -13.80 -22.52 6.05
C ASN A 241 -12.46 -23.27 6.11
N GLU A 242 -11.36 -22.71 5.59
CA GLU A 242 -10.02 -23.22 5.84
C GLU A 242 -9.52 -22.63 7.16
N ARG A 243 -9.27 -23.51 8.13
CA ARG A 243 -8.68 -23.11 9.40
C ARG A 243 -7.18 -22.96 9.25
N TRP A 244 -6.62 -22.08 10.05
CA TRP A 244 -5.17 -21.96 10.11
C TRP A 244 -4.60 -23.22 10.74
N ALA A 245 -3.53 -23.77 10.17
CA ALA A 245 -2.89 -25.00 10.68
C ALA A 245 -2.48 -24.89 12.16
N VAL A 246 -2.33 -23.66 12.66
CA VAL A 246 -1.91 -23.34 14.02
C VAL A 246 -3.08 -23.37 15.03
N ASP A 247 -4.34 -23.53 14.58
CA ASP A 247 -5.51 -23.70 15.46
C ASP A 247 -5.72 -25.19 15.81
N SER A 248 -4.84 -25.76 16.66
CA SER A 248 -5.00 -27.11 17.19
C SER A 248 -6.06 -27.23 18.30
N ASN A 249 -6.56 -26.11 18.83
CA ASN A 249 -7.41 -26.06 20.03
C ASN A 249 -8.86 -25.61 19.77
N GLY A 250 -9.24 -25.31 18.53
CA GLY A 250 -10.59 -24.92 18.17
C GLY A 250 -10.97 -23.49 18.57
N VAL A 251 -9.98 -22.60 18.71
CA VAL A 251 -10.19 -21.20 19.07
C VAL A 251 -10.72 -20.46 17.86
N LYS A 252 -11.87 -19.78 17.99
CA LYS A 252 -12.51 -19.01 16.90
C LYS A 252 -11.77 -17.72 16.52
N GLN A 253 -10.86 -17.27 17.37
CA GLN A 253 -10.13 -16.03 17.23
C GLN A 253 -8.68 -16.19 17.65
N VAL A 254 -7.84 -15.35 17.10
CA VAL A 254 -6.40 -15.55 17.06
C VAL A 254 -5.74 -14.21 16.82
N LYS A 255 -4.53 -14.09 17.37
CA LYS A 255 -3.80 -12.84 17.40
C LYS A 255 -2.94 -12.74 16.15
N TYR A 256 -3.06 -11.62 15.45
CA TYR A 256 -2.22 -11.23 14.33
C TYR A 256 -1.14 -10.28 14.79
N HIS A 257 0.02 -10.39 14.13
CA HIS A 257 1.19 -9.54 14.28
C HIS A 257 1.51 -8.97 12.90
N THR A 258 1.44 -7.66 12.78
CA THR A 258 1.69 -6.93 11.53
C THR A 258 2.89 -6.02 11.72
N LEU A 259 3.85 -6.13 10.81
CA LEU A 259 5.01 -5.26 10.73
C LEU A 259 4.90 -4.35 9.52
N THR A 260 5.19 -3.08 9.72
CA THR A 260 5.24 -2.09 8.65
C THR A 260 6.67 -1.60 8.45
N VAL A 261 7.18 -1.74 7.22
CA VAL A 261 8.47 -1.21 6.78
C VAL A 261 8.22 -0.08 5.79
N ALA A 262 8.61 1.14 6.16
CA ALA A 262 8.43 2.33 5.32
C ALA A 262 9.75 2.73 4.64
N TYR A 263 9.72 2.84 3.31
CA TYR A 263 10.82 3.29 2.47
C TYR A 263 10.60 4.73 2.03
N GLU A 264 11.50 5.62 2.39
CA GLU A 264 11.43 7.07 2.12
C GLU A 264 12.78 7.59 1.60
N LEU A 265 12.81 8.86 1.16
CA LEU A 265 14.09 9.50 0.84
C LEU A 265 15.01 9.53 2.07
N GLU A 266 16.31 9.36 1.85
CA GLU A 266 17.33 9.35 2.91
C GLU A 266 17.21 10.55 3.87
N LEU A 267 16.99 11.76 3.32
CA LEU A 267 16.78 12.97 4.13
C LEU A 267 15.54 12.88 5.03
N SER A 268 14.47 12.23 4.57
CA SER A 268 13.24 12.04 5.36
C SER A 268 13.46 11.02 6.49
N VAL A 269 14.15 9.92 6.20
CA VAL A 269 14.55 8.92 7.21
C VAL A 269 15.41 9.58 8.30
N LYS A 270 16.45 10.32 7.90
CA LYS A 270 17.33 11.04 8.83
C LYS A 270 16.62 12.13 9.62
N ALA A 271 15.70 12.88 9.00
CA ALA A 271 14.93 13.91 9.68
C ALA A 271 14.02 13.36 10.80
N LYS A 272 13.59 12.10 10.67
CA LYS A 272 12.85 11.36 11.71
C LYS A 272 13.76 10.73 12.77
N GLY A 273 15.08 10.91 12.66
CA GLY A 273 16.07 10.31 13.55
C GLY A 273 16.37 8.84 13.26
N GLY A 274 15.95 8.33 12.10
CA GLY A 274 16.29 6.99 11.60
C GLY A 274 17.67 6.95 10.95
N MET A 275 18.11 5.75 10.58
CA MET A 275 19.40 5.52 9.92
C MET A 275 19.20 4.65 8.68
N VAL A 276 19.90 4.93 7.60
CA VAL A 276 19.88 4.05 6.42
C VAL A 276 21.02 3.04 6.51
N SER A 277 20.75 1.78 6.17
CA SER A 277 21.76 0.72 6.11
C SER A 277 22.88 1.07 5.12
N GLU A 278 24.14 0.93 5.55
CA GLU A 278 25.31 1.11 4.68
C GLU A 278 25.31 0.13 3.52
N ALA A 279 24.83 -1.11 3.74
CA ALA A 279 24.70 -2.10 2.69
C ALA A 279 23.69 -1.64 1.62
N ALA A 280 22.52 -1.15 2.03
CA ALA A 280 21.52 -0.64 1.10
C ALA A 280 22.04 0.57 0.29
N MET A 281 22.76 1.51 0.93
CA MET A 281 23.37 2.65 0.23
C MET A 281 24.46 2.24 -0.76
N LYS A 282 25.35 1.33 -0.37
CA LYS A 282 26.40 0.84 -1.25
C LYS A 282 25.82 0.11 -2.45
N ASN A 283 24.85 -0.76 -2.22
CA ASN A 283 24.24 -1.58 -3.25
C ASN A 283 23.34 -0.76 -4.18
N SER A 284 22.71 0.31 -3.69
CA SER A 284 21.91 1.20 -4.52
C SER A 284 22.73 2.02 -5.52
N ALA A 285 24.01 2.25 -5.24
CA ALA A 285 24.96 2.89 -6.15
C ALA A 285 25.39 1.99 -7.32
N ASP A 286 25.21 0.67 -7.23
CA ASP A 286 25.53 -0.29 -8.30
C ASP A 286 24.29 -0.55 -9.19
N PRO A 287 24.29 -0.13 -10.47
CA PRO A 287 23.16 -0.36 -11.39
C PRO A 287 22.91 -1.84 -11.69
N SER A 288 23.94 -2.69 -11.52
CA SER A 288 23.90 -4.12 -11.82
C SER A 288 23.47 -4.98 -10.62
N TYR A 289 23.43 -4.39 -9.42
CA TYR A 289 23.08 -5.09 -8.18
C TYR A 289 21.72 -5.78 -8.27
N GLU A 290 21.67 -7.00 -7.78
CA GLU A 290 20.46 -7.80 -7.63
C GLU A 290 20.12 -7.93 -6.15
N HIS A 291 18.89 -7.57 -5.80
CA HIS A 291 18.42 -7.60 -4.42
C HIS A 291 18.45 -9.01 -3.85
N LEU A 292 18.84 -9.11 -2.58
CA LEU A 292 18.86 -10.37 -1.86
C LEU A 292 17.44 -10.78 -1.47
N SER A 293 17.00 -11.93 -1.96
CA SER A 293 15.81 -12.62 -1.43
C SER A 293 15.99 -12.97 0.05
N VAL A 294 14.88 -13.17 0.75
CA VAL A 294 14.89 -13.65 2.13
C VAL A 294 14.09 -14.94 2.26
N ARG A 295 14.69 -15.92 2.91
CA ARG A 295 14.07 -17.19 3.28
C ARG A 295 14.46 -17.50 4.72
N VAL A 296 13.48 -17.75 5.57
CA VAL A 296 13.73 -17.90 7.01
C VAL A 296 14.59 -19.14 7.31
N GLU A 297 14.46 -20.21 6.52
CA GLU A 297 15.28 -21.43 6.65
C GLU A 297 16.79 -21.15 6.54
N ASP A 298 17.18 -20.30 5.58
CA ASP A 298 18.58 -19.96 5.33
C ASP A 298 19.19 -19.13 6.47
N THR A 299 18.35 -18.42 7.21
CA THR A 299 18.78 -17.51 8.28
C THR A 299 18.97 -18.25 9.61
N ILE A 300 18.17 -19.28 9.87
CA ILE A 300 18.30 -20.12 11.09
C ILE A 300 19.59 -20.94 11.05
N ASN A 301 19.98 -21.47 9.88
CA ASN A 301 21.20 -22.28 9.71
C ASN A 301 22.52 -21.49 9.72
N SER A 302 22.47 -20.16 9.87
CA SER A 302 23.67 -19.29 9.96
C SER A 302 24.00 -18.86 11.40
N LEU A 303 23.21 -19.35 12.37
CA LEU A 303 23.36 -19.09 13.81
C LEU A 303 23.81 -20.34 14.59
N ASP A 304 24.04 -21.47 13.91
CA ASP A 304 24.65 -22.71 14.43
C ASP A 304 26.05 -22.91 13.81
#